data_AF-Q6TAC7-F1
#
_entry.id   AF-Q6TAC7-F1
#
_cell.length_a   1.000
_cell.length_b   1.000
_cell.length_c   1.000
_cell.angle_alpha   90.00
_cell.angle_beta   90.00
_cell.angle_gamma   90.00
#
_symmetry.space_group_name_H-M   'P 1'
#
loop_
_entity.id
_entity.type
_entity.pdbx_description
1 polymer ?
#
loop_
_entity_poly.entity_id
_entity_poly.type
_entity_poly.pdbx_seq_one_letter_code
_entity_poly.pdbx_strand_id
1 'polypeptide(L)'
;QLAELAVETAPAGVALELFDRLGELPFYNEDLDTDDVAEPVVALREAAARAGAALVITPEYNGTIPGVLKNAIDWLSRPWGNGALK
;
A
#
# COMPACT_ATOMS: atom_id res chain seq x y z
N GLN A 1 14.99 -2.83 7.38
CA GLN A 1 16.35 -2.73 6.79
C GLN A 1 16.37 -2.11 5.39
N LEU A 2 15.99 -2.78 4.29
CA LEU A 2 16.08 -2.15 2.95
C LEU A 2 15.14 -0.94 2.77
N ALA A 3 13.92 -1.03 3.30
CA ALA A 3 12.97 0.08 3.24
C ALA A 3 13.40 1.28 4.10
N GLU A 4 13.91 1.01 5.31
CA GLU A 4 14.51 2.05 6.18
C GLU A 4 15.69 2.73 5.48
N LEU A 5 16.60 1.96 4.87
CA LEU A 5 17.74 2.50 4.13
C LEU A 5 17.29 3.38 2.95
N ALA A 6 16.23 2.99 2.24
CA ALA A 6 15.68 3.80 1.17
C ALA A 6 15.21 5.17 1.68
N VAL A 7 14.54 5.21 2.85
CA VAL A 7 14.13 6.45 3.51
C VAL A 7 15.35 7.29 3.90
N GLU A 8 16.37 6.68 4.51
CA GLU A 8 17.60 7.37 4.96
C GLU A 8 18.42 7.96 3.80
N THR A 9 18.38 7.32 2.63
CA THR A 9 19.19 7.67 1.45
C THR A 9 18.40 8.39 0.36
N ALA A 10 17.17 8.85 0.66
CA ALA A 10 16.33 9.54 -0.30
C ALA A 10 17.05 10.78 -0.88
N PRO A 11 17.07 10.95 -2.21
CA PRO A 11 17.75 12.08 -2.83
C PRO A 11 17.04 13.41 -2.50
N ALA A 12 17.75 14.52 -2.66
CA ALA A 12 17.18 15.85 -2.44
C ALA A 12 15.92 16.06 -3.29
N GLY A 13 14.83 16.50 -2.65
CA GLY A 13 13.54 16.71 -3.29
C GLY A 13 12.62 15.48 -3.34
N VAL A 14 13.06 14.33 -2.84
CA VAL A 14 12.23 13.13 -2.67
C VAL A 14 12.00 12.88 -1.19
N ALA A 15 10.73 12.80 -0.78
CA ALA A 15 10.33 12.36 0.55
C ALA A 15 9.73 10.96 0.44
N LEU A 16 10.17 10.03 1.28
CA LEU A 16 9.63 8.68 1.37
C LEU A 16 8.95 8.51 2.74
N GLU A 17 7.67 8.13 2.70
CA GLU A 17 6.88 7.73 3.87
C GLU A 17 6.76 6.20 3.85
N LEU A 18 7.17 5.54 4.94
CA LEU A 18 7.03 4.09 5.07
C LEU A 18 5.63 3.75 5.59
N PHE A 19 4.90 2.93 4.86
CA PHE A 19 3.66 2.32 5.34
C PHE A 19 3.93 0.90 5.84
N ASP A 20 4.00 0.71 7.16
CA ASP A 20 4.36 -0.55 7.83
C ASP A 20 3.15 -1.35 8.34
N ARG A 21 1.93 -0.87 8.06
CA ARG A 21 0.67 -1.41 8.57
C ARG A 21 -0.03 -2.42 7.65
N LEU A 22 0.66 -2.97 6.63
CA LEU A 22 0.02 -3.89 5.66
C LEU A 22 -0.56 -5.16 6.31
N GLY A 23 -0.02 -5.59 7.46
CA GLY A 23 -0.53 -6.74 8.21
C GLY A 23 -1.85 -6.50 8.95
N GLU A 24 -2.29 -5.25 9.07
CA GLU A 24 -3.55 -4.87 9.70
C GLU A 24 -4.73 -4.90 8.70
N LEU A 25 -4.44 -5.02 7.42
CA LEU A 25 -5.45 -5.02 6.38
C LEU A 25 -6.30 -6.30 6.48
N PRO A 26 -7.64 -6.19 6.52
CA PRO A 26 -8.48 -7.36 6.29
C PRO A 26 -8.24 -7.90 4.88
N PHE A 27 -8.53 -9.19 4.66
CA PHE A 27 -8.57 -9.70 3.30
C PHE A 27 -9.58 -8.91 2.48
N TYR A 28 -9.18 -8.51 1.27
CA TYR A 28 -10.04 -7.78 0.36
C TYR A 28 -11.32 -8.58 0.14
N ASN A 29 -12.43 -7.91 0.40
CA ASN A 29 -13.78 -8.39 0.11
C ASN A 29 -14.57 -7.17 -0.36
N GLU A 30 -15.15 -7.26 -1.55
CA GLU A 30 -15.93 -6.18 -2.16
C GLU A 30 -17.14 -5.80 -1.30
N ASP A 31 -17.71 -6.74 -0.55
CA ASP A 31 -18.82 -6.47 0.39
C ASP A 31 -18.39 -5.59 1.58
N LEU A 32 -17.09 -5.57 1.89
CA LEU A 32 -16.51 -4.73 2.95
C LEU A 32 -16.02 -3.38 2.41
N ASP A 33 -15.92 -3.20 1.10
CA ASP A 33 -15.43 -1.99 0.45
C ASP A 33 -16.54 -0.96 0.27
N THR A 34 -17.00 -0.42 1.40
CA THR A 34 -18.09 0.55 1.49
C THR A 34 -17.61 1.84 2.15
N ASP A 35 -18.50 2.82 2.33
CA ASP A 35 -18.17 4.07 3.02
C ASP A 35 -17.72 3.86 4.49
N ASP A 36 -18.08 2.73 5.11
CA ASP A 36 -17.73 2.36 6.49
C ASP A 36 -16.55 1.35 6.56
N VAL A 37 -15.65 1.37 5.57
CA VAL A 37 -14.50 0.45 5.51
C VAL A 37 -13.55 0.59 6.71
N ALA A 38 -12.87 -0.50 7.07
CA ALA A 38 -11.95 -0.52 8.22
C ALA A 38 -10.84 0.53 8.13
N GLU A 39 -10.49 1.15 9.27
CA GLU A 39 -9.50 2.24 9.34
C GLU A 39 -8.15 1.92 8.67
N PRO A 40 -7.55 0.71 8.79
CA PRO A 40 -6.28 0.44 8.12
C PRO A 40 -6.36 0.56 6.58
N VAL A 41 -7.53 0.27 6.00
CA VAL A 41 -7.79 0.45 4.56
C VAL A 41 -7.87 1.93 4.22
N VAL A 42 -8.54 2.74 5.06
CA VAL A 42 -8.60 4.19 4.91
C VAL A 42 -7.18 4.78 4.97
N ALA A 43 -6.40 4.41 5.98
CA ALA A 43 -5.02 4.87 6.14
C ALA A 43 -4.13 4.53 4.93
N LEU A 44 -4.26 3.30 4.40
CA LEU A 44 -3.53 2.89 3.19
C LEU A 44 -3.93 3.73 1.97
N ARG A 45 -5.23 3.93 1.74
CA ARG A 45 -5.76 4.71 0.61
C ARG A 45 -5.33 6.17 0.71
N GLU A 46 -5.38 6.76 1.89
CA GLU A 46 -4.95 8.13 2.12
C GLU A 46 -3.45 8.31 1.90
N ALA A 47 -2.61 7.39 2.40
CA ALA A 47 -1.17 7.43 2.15
C ALA A 47 -0.85 7.35 0.65
N ALA A 48 -1.50 6.42 -0.06
CA ALA A 48 -1.35 6.29 -1.51
C ALA A 48 -1.83 7.54 -2.27
N ALA A 49 -2.98 8.11 -1.89
CA ALA A 49 -3.56 9.27 -2.57
C ALA A 49 -2.73 10.56 -2.39
N ARG A 50 -1.96 10.67 -1.30
CA ARG A 50 -1.01 11.78 -1.08
C ARG A 50 0.33 11.57 -1.79
N ALA A 51 0.68 10.32 -2.10
CA ALA A 51 1.96 9.99 -2.71
C ALA A 51 1.97 10.28 -4.22
N GLY A 52 3.10 10.80 -4.71
CA GLY A 52 3.32 10.97 -6.15
C GLY A 52 3.79 9.69 -6.86
N ALA A 53 4.27 8.70 -6.10
CA ALA A 53 4.72 7.40 -6.61
C ALA A 53 4.72 6.37 -5.47
N ALA A 54 4.67 5.09 -5.81
CA ALA A 54 4.84 3.98 -4.88
C ALA A 54 6.17 3.26 -5.11
N LEU A 55 6.90 2.98 -4.02
CA LEU A 55 8.07 2.11 -4.00
C LEU A 55 7.73 0.84 -3.21
N VAL A 56 7.75 -0.32 -3.89
CA VAL A 56 7.45 -1.60 -3.26
C VAL A 56 8.75 -2.38 -3.04
N ILE A 57 9.07 -2.63 -1.78
CA ILE A 57 10.20 -3.48 -1.37
C ILE A 57 9.61 -4.73 -0.75
N THR A 58 9.73 -5.85 -1.45
CA THR A 58 9.06 -7.11 -1.09
C THR A 58 9.99 -8.30 -1.24
N PRO A 59 9.92 -9.31 -0.35
CA PRO A 59 10.47 -10.62 -0.65
C PRO A 59 9.64 -11.30 -1.75
N GLU A 60 10.14 -12.43 -2.24
CA GLU A 60 9.40 -13.36 -3.10
C GLU A 60 8.96 -14.57 -2.26
N TYR A 61 7.66 -14.89 -2.28
CA TYR A 61 7.12 -16.08 -1.63
C TYR A 61 6.63 -17.06 -2.70
N ASN A 62 7.22 -18.26 -2.73
CA ASN A 62 6.83 -19.34 -3.65
C ASN A 62 6.85 -18.94 -5.15
N GLY A 63 7.85 -18.17 -5.59
CA GLY A 63 7.95 -17.76 -6.99
C GLY A 63 7.03 -16.59 -7.38
N THR A 64 6.44 -15.90 -6.40
CA THR A 64 5.51 -14.79 -6.66
C THR A 64 5.53 -13.73 -5.56
N ILE A 65 4.71 -12.70 -5.72
CA ILE A 65 4.51 -11.64 -4.73
C ILE A 65 3.83 -12.20 -3.47
N PRO A 66 4.20 -11.72 -2.26
CA PRO A 66 3.53 -12.11 -1.04
C PRO A 66 2.03 -11.80 -1.07
N GLY A 67 1.22 -12.68 -0.50
CA GLY A 67 -0.24 -12.49 -0.43
C GLY A 67 -0.65 -11.19 0.27
N VAL A 68 0.09 -10.78 1.30
CA VAL A 68 -0.14 -9.49 2.01
C VAL A 68 0.04 -8.29 1.07
N LEU A 69 1.07 -8.31 0.21
CA LEU A 69 1.28 -7.27 -0.79
C LEU A 69 0.15 -7.27 -1.83
N LYS A 70 -0.23 -8.46 -2.34
CA LYS A 70 -1.32 -8.58 -3.30
C LYS A 70 -2.65 -8.08 -2.72
N ASN A 71 -2.93 -8.38 -1.45
CA ASN A 71 -4.11 -7.90 -0.73
C ASN A 71 -4.15 -6.36 -0.63
N ALA A 72 -3.01 -5.73 -0.34
CA ALA A 72 -2.90 -4.27 -0.33
C ALA A 72 -3.16 -3.66 -1.72
N ILE A 73 -2.61 -4.27 -2.78
CA ILE A 73 -2.88 -3.87 -4.17
C ILE A 73 -4.37 -4.01 -4.50
N ASP A 74 -5.04 -5.07 -4.02
CA ASP A 74 -6.47 -5.26 -4.25
C ASP A 74 -7.30 -4.12 -3.65
N TRP A 75 -7.03 -3.73 -2.40
CA TRP A 75 -7.67 -2.57 -1.76
C TRP A 75 -7.37 -1.23 -2.45
N LEU A 76 -6.15 -1.04 -2.96
CA LEU A 76 -5.72 0.18 -3.65
C LEU A 76 -6.25 0.30 -5.08
N SER A 77 -6.56 -0.83 -5.72
CA SER A 77 -7.06 -0.90 -7.10
C SER A 77 -8.53 -0.48 -7.24
N ARG A 78 -9.21 -0.25 -6.11
CA ARG A 78 -10.64 0.08 -6.06
C ARG A 78 -10.90 1.51 -5.60
N PRO A 79 -12.00 2.13 -6.07
CA PRO A 79 -12.89 1.65 -7.13
C PRO A 79 -12.19 1.67 -8.51
N TRP A 80 -12.64 0.81 -9.43
CA TRP A 80 -11.99 0.67 -10.74
C TRP A 80 -11.94 1.99 -11.50
N GLY A 81 -10.77 2.35 -12.03
CA GLY A 81 -10.55 3.61 -12.76
C GLY A 81 -10.40 4.86 -11.88
N ASN A 82 -10.55 4.72 -10.56
CA ASN A 82 -10.31 5.79 -9.59
C ASN A 82 -9.65 5.22 -8.32
N GLY A 83 -8.68 4.33 -8.51
CA GLY A 83 -7.88 3.76 -7.42
C GLY A 83 -7.04 4.82 -6.72
N ALA A 84 -6.58 4.51 -5.52
CA ALA A 84 -5.85 5.47 -4.69
C ALA A 84 -4.43 5.77 -5.23
N LEU A 85 -3.84 4.84 -5.99
CA LEU A 85 -2.63 5.08 -6.77
C LEU A 85 -3.00 5.72 -8.11
N LYS A 86 -2.53 6.94 -8.36
CA LYS A 86 -2.78 7.70 -9.59
C LYS A 86 -1.60 7.67 -10.56
#